data_AF-G1PUE7-F1
#
_entry.id   AF-G1PUE7-F1
#
_cell.length_a   1.000
_cell.length_b   1.000
_cell.length_c   1.000
_cell.angle_alpha   90.00
_cell.angle_beta   90.00
_cell.angle_gamma   90.00
#
_symmetry.space_group_name_H-M   'P 1'
#
loop_
_entity.id
_entity.type
_entity.pdbx_description
1 polymer ?
#
loop_
_entity_poly.entity_id
_entity_poly.type
_entity_poly.pdbx_seq_one_letter_code
_entity_poly.pdbx_strand_id
1 'polypeptide(L)'
;EEEEEEKTGLLNPLLQPVLTGDVEGLQKIFEDPENPLYDQAIQLLLEKDIVGRNLLYAACMAGQSEVIRVLAKYGADLNDNTARGYTPLHCAAAWGRLETLKVLVVELDVDIEALNFRQELARDVAARYSQTECVEFLDWAAARLALKRYIAKVSATLTESEKGPGRLFKEDKNIILTACRIRSEWLETQLEASSINEIFEQKQQLEDIVTPIFTKMATPRKFGIKSDLN
;
A
#
# COMPACT_ATOMS: atom_id res chain seq x y z
N GLU A 1 -20.41 35.56 -10.93
CA GLU A 1 -19.76 34.74 -9.90
C GLU A 1 -18.54 34.03 -10.53
N GLU A 2 -17.52 34.61 -11.16
CA GLU A 2 -16.91 35.95 -11.24
C GLU A 2 -16.85 36.64 -9.87
N GLU A 3 -15.63 36.65 -9.28
CA GLU A 3 -15.22 37.17 -7.97
C GLU A 3 -14.97 36.14 -6.82
N GLU A 4 -14.16 35.10 -7.08
CA GLU A 4 -13.29 34.49 -6.03
C GLU A 4 -11.90 34.06 -6.58
N GLU A 5 -11.43 34.64 -7.70
CA GLU A 5 -10.11 34.29 -8.28
C GLU A 5 -8.95 35.21 -7.84
N GLU A 6 -9.19 36.18 -6.96
CA GLU A 6 -8.19 37.22 -6.66
C GLU A 6 -7.81 37.26 -5.17
N LYS A 7 -7.10 36.22 -4.71
CA LYS A 7 -6.19 36.28 -3.55
C LYS A 7 -5.40 34.99 -3.34
N THR A 8 -4.38 34.73 -4.16
CA THR A 8 -3.31 33.81 -3.76
C THR A 8 -1.96 34.33 -4.25
N GLY A 9 -1.10 34.73 -3.32
CA GLY A 9 0.29 35.07 -3.61
C GLY A 9 1.03 33.92 -4.28
N LEU A 10 1.96 34.28 -5.18
CA LEU A 10 2.94 33.41 -5.85
C LEU A 10 2.33 32.11 -6.41
N LEU A 11 1.92 32.16 -7.69
CA LEU A 11 1.54 30.96 -8.44
C LEU A 11 2.69 29.94 -8.33
N ASN A 12 2.44 28.79 -7.69
CA ASN A 12 3.45 27.74 -7.58
C ASN A 12 3.85 27.30 -9.00
N PRO A 13 5.11 27.52 -9.43
CA PRO A 13 5.52 27.30 -10.82
C PRO A 13 5.46 25.82 -11.22
N LEU A 14 5.46 24.89 -10.24
CA LEU A 14 5.32 23.46 -10.49
C LEU A 14 3.87 23.03 -10.68
N LEU A 15 2.89 23.83 -10.25
CA LEU A 15 1.49 23.43 -10.26
C LEU A 15 0.95 23.21 -11.68
N GLN A 16 1.27 24.09 -12.62
CA GLN A 16 0.85 23.94 -14.01
C GLN A 16 1.46 22.67 -14.64
N PRO A 17 2.79 22.46 -14.62
CA PRO A 17 3.40 21.21 -15.08
C PRO A 17 2.81 19.95 -14.42
N VAL A 18 2.53 20.02 -13.12
CA VAL A 18 1.93 18.91 -12.37
C VAL A 18 0.51 18.59 -12.86
N LEU A 19 -0.31 19.59 -13.17
CA LEU A 19 -1.68 19.38 -13.63
C LEU A 19 -1.75 18.92 -15.09
N THR A 20 -0.86 19.45 -15.93
CA THR A 20 -0.84 19.15 -17.38
C THR A 20 -0.07 17.88 -17.73
N GLY A 21 0.77 17.37 -16.82
CA GLY A 21 1.59 16.18 -17.06
C GLY A 21 2.92 16.51 -17.75
N ASP A 22 3.44 17.72 -17.60
CA ASP A 22 4.73 18.13 -18.16
C ASP A 22 5.90 17.55 -17.36
N VAL A 23 6.17 16.27 -17.62
CA VAL A 23 7.25 15.50 -17.00
C VAL A 23 8.62 16.09 -17.36
N GLU A 24 8.82 16.49 -18.62
CA GLU A 24 10.09 17.04 -19.09
C GLU A 24 10.41 18.38 -18.41
N GLY A 25 9.41 19.26 -18.28
CA GLY A 25 9.56 20.53 -17.58
C GLY A 25 9.94 20.34 -16.11
N LEU A 26 9.28 19.39 -15.42
CA LEU A 26 9.63 19.05 -14.04
C LEU A 26 11.03 18.43 -13.92
N GLN A 27 11.39 17.50 -14.81
CA GLN A 27 12.72 16.90 -14.81
C GLN A 27 13.82 17.93 -15.06
N LYS A 28 13.63 18.89 -15.98
CA LYS A 28 14.59 19.98 -16.18
C LYS A 28 14.82 20.84 -14.93
N ILE A 29 13.82 20.95 -14.07
CA ILE A 29 13.96 21.68 -12.80
C ILE A 29 14.67 20.81 -11.76
N PHE A 30 14.28 19.54 -11.62
CA PHE A 30 14.78 18.69 -10.54
C PHE A 30 16.08 17.90 -10.86
N GLU A 31 16.47 17.76 -12.12
CA GLU A 31 17.70 17.04 -12.51
C GLU A 31 18.93 17.94 -12.60
N ASP A 32 18.74 19.25 -12.66
CA ASP A 32 19.81 20.25 -12.73
C ASP A 32 19.89 21.05 -11.41
N PRO A 33 20.85 20.74 -10.52
CA PRO A 33 21.06 21.51 -9.29
C PRO A 33 21.48 22.96 -9.53
N GLU A 34 21.96 23.31 -10.73
CA GLU A 34 22.27 24.70 -11.09
C GLU A 34 21.02 25.46 -11.57
N ASN A 35 19.89 24.78 -11.75
CA ASN A 35 18.63 25.41 -12.12
C ASN A 35 18.23 26.42 -11.03
N PRO A 36 17.96 27.70 -11.37
CA PRO A 36 17.58 28.72 -10.40
C PRO A 36 16.35 28.38 -9.56
N LEU A 37 15.49 27.48 -10.05
CA LEU A 37 14.28 27.02 -9.37
C LEU A 37 14.51 25.75 -8.55
N TYR A 38 15.69 25.11 -8.58
CA TYR A 38 15.90 23.81 -7.92
C TYR A 38 15.58 23.83 -6.42
N ASP A 39 16.26 24.69 -5.65
CA ASP A 39 16.06 24.78 -4.20
C ASP A 39 14.61 25.16 -3.84
N GLN A 40 14.03 26.09 -4.61
CA GLN A 40 12.64 26.48 -4.45
C GLN A 40 11.69 25.31 -4.75
N ALA A 41 11.95 24.56 -5.81
CA ALA A 41 11.14 23.42 -6.23
C ALA A 41 11.13 22.33 -5.16
N ILE A 42 12.27 22.04 -4.53
CA ILE A 42 12.35 21.09 -3.41
C ILE A 42 11.51 21.57 -2.22
N GLN A 43 11.58 22.86 -1.87
CA GLN A 43 10.76 23.41 -0.79
C GLN A 43 9.26 23.33 -1.11
N LEU A 44 8.88 23.61 -2.36
CA LEU A 44 7.49 23.57 -2.84
C LEU A 44 6.87 22.17 -2.79
N LEU A 45 7.66 21.09 -2.76
CA LEU A 45 7.15 19.72 -2.57
C LEU A 45 6.49 19.54 -1.20
N LEU A 46 6.97 20.27 -0.19
CA LEU A 46 6.50 20.20 1.19
C LEU A 46 5.37 21.21 1.47
N GLU A 47 5.15 22.15 0.56
CA GLU A 47 4.14 23.18 0.75
C GLU A 47 2.73 22.62 0.61
N LYS A 48 1.85 23.14 1.46
CA LYS A 48 0.44 22.80 1.50
C LYS A 48 -0.40 24.06 1.43
N ASP A 49 -1.53 23.96 0.75
CA ASP A 49 -2.56 24.98 0.83
C ASP A 49 -3.30 24.96 2.19
N ILE A 50 -4.25 25.88 2.36
CA ILE A 50 -5.03 26.04 3.60
C ILE A 50 -5.85 24.81 4.02
N VAL A 51 -6.11 23.88 3.10
CA VAL A 51 -6.82 22.62 3.42
C VAL A 51 -5.86 21.43 3.50
N GLY A 52 -4.55 21.66 3.37
CA GLY A 52 -3.52 20.64 3.49
C GLY A 52 -3.22 19.89 2.20
N ARG A 53 -3.59 20.40 1.02
CA ARG A 53 -3.27 19.79 -0.27
C ARG A 53 -1.90 20.26 -0.76
N ASN A 54 -1.09 19.34 -1.27
CA ASN A 54 0.23 19.60 -1.85
C ASN A 54 0.26 19.25 -3.37
N LEU A 55 1.43 19.37 -4.00
CA LEU A 55 1.61 19.03 -5.43
C LEU A 55 1.26 17.58 -5.75
N LEU A 56 1.55 16.64 -4.85
CA LEU A 56 1.22 15.24 -5.04
C LEU A 56 -0.30 15.01 -5.07
N TYR A 57 -1.04 15.70 -4.20
CA TYR A 57 -2.51 15.68 -4.22
C TYR A 57 -3.05 16.18 -5.57
N ALA A 58 -2.50 17.28 -6.10
CA ALA A 58 -2.88 17.82 -7.40
C ALA A 58 -2.57 16.83 -8.55
N ALA A 59 -1.39 16.20 -8.54
CA ALA A 59 -1.02 15.17 -9.51
C ALA A 59 -1.99 13.97 -9.48
N CYS A 60 -2.37 13.51 -8.27
CA CYS A 60 -3.32 12.41 -8.07
C CYS A 60 -4.73 12.77 -8.52
N MET A 61 -5.17 14.01 -8.30
CA MET A 61 -6.44 14.51 -8.82
C MET A 61 -6.46 14.54 -10.35
N ALA A 62 -5.37 15.00 -10.97
CA ALA A 62 -5.22 15.11 -12.41
C ALA A 62 -4.98 13.75 -13.10
N GLY A 63 -4.57 12.72 -12.36
CA GLY A 63 -4.27 11.39 -12.90
C GLY A 63 -2.89 11.31 -13.56
N GLN A 64 -1.95 12.14 -13.13
CA GLN A 64 -0.64 12.30 -13.77
C GLN A 64 0.38 11.32 -13.20
N SER A 65 0.25 10.04 -13.56
CA SER A 65 1.06 8.94 -13.00
C SER A 65 2.57 9.15 -13.16
N GLU A 66 3.04 9.63 -14.31
CA GLU A 66 4.47 9.88 -14.53
C GLU A 66 4.99 11.07 -13.72
N VAL A 67 4.18 12.12 -13.55
CA VAL A 67 4.50 13.23 -12.65
C VAL A 67 4.65 12.71 -11.22
N ILE A 68 3.77 11.81 -10.77
CA ILE A 68 3.83 11.23 -9.43
C ILE A 68 5.16 10.49 -9.21
N ARG A 69 5.66 9.76 -10.21
CA ARG A 69 6.98 9.11 -10.14
C ARG A 69 8.11 10.13 -9.98
N VAL A 70 8.05 11.23 -10.72
CA VAL A 70 9.03 12.32 -10.59
C VAL A 70 8.97 12.90 -9.18
N LEU A 71 7.78 13.27 -8.69
CA LEU A 71 7.62 13.82 -7.34
C LEU A 71 8.12 12.85 -6.25
N ALA A 72 7.83 11.55 -6.39
CA ALA A 72 8.32 10.50 -5.50
C ALA A 72 9.85 10.39 -5.50
N LYS A 73 10.48 10.43 -6.69
CA LYS A 73 11.94 10.41 -6.86
C LYS A 73 12.62 11.56 -6.12
N TYR A 74 11.95 12.72 -5.99
CA TYR A 74 12.47 13.91 -5.32
C TYR A 74 11.97 14.08 -3.88
N GLY A 75 11.43 13.02 -3.27
CA GLY A 75 11.15 12.99 -1.84
C GLY A 75 9.81 13.58 -1.42
N ALA A 76 8.84 13.69 -2.34
CA ALA A 76 7.46 13.96 -1.95
C ALA A 76 6.94 12.85 -1.00
N ASP A 77 6.35 13.24 0.12
CA ASP A 77 5.73 12.29 1.04
C ASP A 77 4.43 11.73 0.44
N LEU A 78 4.45 10.44 0.12
CA LEU A 78 3.37 9.75 -0.57
C LEU A 78 2.16 9.42 0.32
N ASN A 79 2.38 9.39 1.63
CA ASN A 79 1.34 9.11 2.63
C ASN A 79 0.84 10.38 3.32
N ASP A 80 1.33 11.54 2.88
CA ASP A 80 0.94 12.82 3.41
C ASP A 80 -0.58 13.02 3.28
N ASN A 81 -1.18 13.78 4.18
CA ASN A 81 -2.61 13.98 4.17
C ASN A 81 -3.03 15.43 4.41
N THR A 82 -4.24 15.70 3.91
CA THR A 82 -4.95 16.96 4.11
C THR A 82 -5.37 17.14 5.57
N ALA A 83 -5.83 18.34 5.93
CA ALA A 83 -6.38 18.61 7.27
C ALA A 83 -7.58 17.72 7.64
N ARG A 84 -8.20 17.06 6.66
CA ARG A 84 -9.29 16.08 6.83
C ARG A 84 -8.84 14.62 6.67
N GLY A 85 -7.54 14.35 6.69
CA GLY A 85 -7.00 13.00 6.60
C GLY A 85 -7.12 12.34 5.23
N TYR A 86 -7.48 13.06 4.17
CA TYR A 86 -7.42 12.50 2.81
C TYR A 86 -5.96 12.42 2.37
N THR A 87 -5.49 11.21 2.08
CA THR A 87 -4.21 10.93 1.42
C THR A 87 -4.31 11.10 -0.11
N PRO A 88 -3.20 11.21 -0.83
CA PRO A 88 -3.15 11.16 -2.29
C PRO A 88 -3.91 9.96 -2.89
N LEU A 89 -3.83 8.79 -2.24
CA LEU A 89 -4.57 7.59 -2.65
C LEU A 89 -6.09 7.80 -2.58
N HIS A 90 -6.61 8.43 -1.52
CA HIS A 90 -8.04 8.78 -1.46
C HIS A 90 -8.45 9.75 -2.58
N CYS A 91 -7.56 10.69 -2.93
CA CYS A 91 -7.82 11.63 -4.02
C CYS A 91 -7.91 10.89 -5.36
N ALA A 92 -6.91 10.10 -5.72
CA ALA A 92 -6.92 9.30 -6.94
C ALA A 92 -8.18 8.40 -7.02
N ALA A 93 -8.57 7.80 -5.89
CA ALA A 93 -9.78 6.99 -5.77
C ALA A 93 -11.08 7.78 -5.99
N ALA A 94 -11.21 8.98 -5.42
CA ALA A 94 -12.39 9.83 -5.62
C ALA A 94 -12.58 10.26 -7.09
N TRP A 95 -11.47 10.53 -7.77
CA TRP A 95 -11.44 11.02 -9.15
C TRP A 95 -11.36 9.91 -10.20
N GLY A 96 -11.42 8.64 -9.80
CA GLY A 96 -11.42 7.51 -10.74
C GLY A 96 -10.09 7.31 -11.48
N ARG A 97 -8.96 7.72 -10.90
CA ARG A 97 -7.64 7.66 -11.55
C ARG A 97 -7.01 6.27 -11.36
N LEU A 98 -7.54 5.27 -12.07
CA LEU A 98 -7.12 3.87 -11.93
C LEU A 98 -5.61 3.66 -12.13
N GLU A 99 -5.05 4.19 -13.21
CA GLU A 99 -3.61 4.04 -13.49
C GLU A 99 -2.75 4.71 -12.42
N THR A 100 -3.22 5.81 -11.83
CA THR A 100 -2.54 6.45 -10.71
C THR A 100 -2.61 5.60 -9.45
N LEU A 101 -3.75 4.93 -9.16
CA LEU A 101 -3.84 3.98 -8.05
C LEU A 101 -2.86 2.82 -8.23
N LYS A 102 -2.74 2.27 -9.45
CA LYS A 102 -1.77 1.21 -9.74
C LYS A 102 -0.35 1.65 -9.42
N VAL A 103 0.08 2.81 -9.89
CA VAL A 103 1.42 3.35 -9.59
C VAL A 103 1.63 3.52 -8.09
N LEU A 104 0.68 4.18 -7.39
CA LEU A 104 0.80 4.43 -5.96
C LEU A 104 0.91 3.11 -5.16
N VAL A 105 0.08 2.12 -5.46
CA VAL A 105 -0.01 0.90 -4.66
C VAL A 105 1.03 -0.14 -5.04
N VAL A 106 1.24 -0.37 -6.34
CA VAL A 106 2.08 -1.47 -6.83
C VAL A 106 3.55 -1.09 -6.86
N GLU A 107 3.84 0.15 -7.24
CA GLU A 107 5.22 0.59 -7.48
C GLU A 107 5.79 1.42 -6.34
N LEU A 108 4.94 2.22 -5.68
CA LEU A 108 5.36 3.13 -4.63
C LEU A 108 5.03 2.65 -3.21
N ASP A 109 4.39 1.48 -3.07
CA ASP A 109 4.06 0.80 -1.80
C ASP A 109 3.41 1.74 -0.75
N VAL A 110 2.49 2.60 -1.18
CA VAL A 110 1.79 3.52 -0.27
C VAL A 110 0.87 2.79 0.70
N ASP A 111 0.56 3.43 1.82
CA ASP A 111 -0.40 2.91 2.79
C ASP A 111 -1.83 2.98 2.24
N ILE A 112 -2.38 1.80 1.90
CA ILE A 112 -3.76 1.65 1.41
C ILE A 112 -4.81 1.60 2.54
N GLU A 113 -4.37 1.49 3.79
CA GLU A 113 -5.24 1.36 4.97
C GLU A 113 -5.43 2.65 5.77
N ALA A 114 -4.82 3.75 5.31
CA ALA A 114 -5.02 5.06 5.90
C ALA A 114 -6.51 5.45 5.89
N LEU A 115 -6.98 5.98 7.02
CA LEU A 115 -8.37 6.42 7.20
C LEU A 115 -8.46 7.94 7.19
N ASN A 116 -9.41 8.48 6.44
CA ASN A 116 -9.73 9.90 6.49
C ASN A 116 -10.59 10.26 7.74
N PHE A 117 -10.97 11.54 7.88
CA PHE A 117 -11.78 12.01 9.01
C PHE A 117 -13.15 11.34 9.17
N ARG A 118 -13.65 10.68 8.12
CA ARG A 118 -14.91 9.91 8.12
C ARG A 118 -14.71 8.43 8.44
N GLN A 119 -13.49 8.00 8.77
CA GLN A 119 -13.12 6.58 8.89
C GLN A 119 -13.31 5.80 7.59
N GLU A 120 -13.16 6.47 6.44
CA GLU A 120 -13.21 5.82 5.12
C GLU A 120 -11.78 5.48 4.67
N LEU A 121 -11.63 4.31 4.05
CA LEU A 121 -10.48 3.96 3.23
C LEU A 121 -10.58 4.63 1.85
N ALA A 122 -9.48 4.65 1.09
CA ALA A 122 -9.51 5.07 -0.32
C ALA A 122 -10.54 4.26 -1.14
N ARG A 123 -10.68 2.97 -0.83
CA ARG A 123 -11.69 2.07 -1.42
C ARG A 123 -13.12 2.58 -1.20
N ASP A 124 -13.44 2.99 0.04
CA ASP A 124 -14.78 3.46 0.39
C ASP A 124 -15.09 4.79 -0.29
N VAL A 125 -14.08 5.65 -0.44
CA VAL A 125 -14.18 6.88 -1.22
C VAL A 125 -14.45 6.57 -2.69
N ALA A 126 -13.74 5.63 -3.32
CA ALA A 126 -14.03 5.20 -4.69
C ALA A 126 -15.47 4.71 -4.84
N ALA A 127 -15.95 3.87 -3.91
CA ALA A 127 -17.32 3.38 -3.92
C ALA A 127 -18.36 4.51 -3.79
N ARG A 128 -18.12 5.48 -2.90
CA ARG A 128 -19.00 6.63 -2.69
C ARG A 128 -19.11 7.54 -3.92
N TYR A 129 -18.08 7.60 -4.74
CA TYR A 129 -18.08 8.32 -6.03
C TYR A 129 -18.35 7.40 -7.24
N SER A 130 -18.77 6.16 -7.01
CA SER A 130 -19.12 5.19 -8.06
C SER A 130 -17.97 4.86 -9.03
N GLN A 131 -16.73 4.86 -8.55
CA GLN A 131 -15.52 4.53 -9.31
C GLN A 131 -15.26 3.01 -9.25
N THR A 132 -16.07 2.22 -9.98
CA THR A 132 -16.10 0.75 -9.87
C THR A 132 -14.74 0.09 -10.11
N GLU A 133 -14.02 0.47 -11.17
CA GLU A 133 -12.70 -0.12 -11.47
C GLU A 133 -11.67 0.17 -10.37
N CYS A 134 -11.76 1.35 -9.74
CA CYS A 134 -10.91 1.71 -8.60
C CYS A 134 -11.26 0.88 -7.35
N VAL A 135 -12.55 0.59 -7.12
CA VAL A 135 -12.98 -0.30 -6.03
C VAL A 135 -12.42 -1.70 -6.24
N GLU A 136 -12.58 -2.27 -7.44
CA GLU A 136 -12.09 -3.60 -7.78
C GLU A 136 -10.56 -3.71 -7.60
N PHE A 137 -9.83 -2.71 -8.07
CA PHE A 137 -8.38 -2.64 -7.89
C PHE A 137 -7.98 -2.55 -6.41
N LEU A 138 -8.65 -1.72 -5.61
CA LEU A 138 -8.33 -1.56 -4.19
C LEU A 138 -8.74 -2.79 -3.36
N ASP A 139 -9.81 -3.49 -3.74
CA ASP A 139 -10.19 -4.80 -3.16
C ASP A 139 -9.12 -5.87 -3.45
N TRP A 140 -8.63 -5.90 -4.70
CA TRP A 140 -7.51 -6.76 -5.07
C TRP A 140 -6.24 -6.44 -4.28
N ALA A 141 -5.90 -5.16 -4.12
CA ALA A 141 -4.74 -4.73 -3.36
C ALA A 141 -4.84 -5.10 -1.87
N ALA A 142 -6.02 -4.92 -1.27
CA ALA A 142 -6.30 -5.30 0.10
C ALA A 142 -6.16 -6.82 0.31
N ALA A 143 -6.65 -7.64 -0.63
CA ALA A 143 -6.48 -9.09 -0.58
C ALA A 143 -5.01 -9.51 -0.61
N ARG A 144 -4.18 -8.85 -1.44
CA ARG A 144 -2.73 -9.09 -1.49
C ARG A 144 -2.03 -8.72 -0.21
N LEU A 145 -2.36 -7.55 0.34
CA LEU A 145 -1.82 -7.10 1.63
C LEU A 145 -2.18 -8.10 2.75
N ALA A 146 -3.42 -8.59 2.77
CA ALA A 146 -3.86 -9.58 3.73
C ALA A 146 -3.07 -10.90 3.63
N LEU A 147 -2.80 -11.39 2.41
CA LEU A 147 -1.96 -12.58 2.20
C LEU A 147 -0.51 -12.34 2.65
N LYS A 148 0.09 -11.21 2.26
CA LYS A 148 1.46 -10.81 2.68
C LYS A 148 1.57 -10.77 4.21
N ARG A 149 0.59 -10.17 4.90
CA ARG A 149 0.51 -10.13 6.37
C ARG A 149 0.34 -11.50 6.99
N TYR A 150 -0.49 -12.36 6.39
CA TYR A 150 -0.67 -13.71 6.90
C TYR A 150 0.63 -14.52 6.80
N ILE A 151 1.36 -14.46 5.68
CA ILE A 151 2.68 -15.08 5.52
C ILE A 151 3.67 -14.56 6.57
N ALA A 152 3.71 -13.25 6.79
CA ALA A 152 4.58 -12.63 7.80
C ALA A 152 4.23 -13.11 9.22
N LYS A 153 2.94 -13.16 9.57
CA LYS A 153 2.45 -13.67 10.85
C LYS A 153 2.85 -15.11 11.08
N VAL A 154 2.64 -15.98 10.10
CA VAL A 154 3.03 -17.40 10.17
C VAL A 154 4.54 -17.54 10.38
N SER A 155 5.34 -16.75 9.65
CA SER A 155 6.80 -16.75 9.77
C SER A 155 7.27 -16.28 11.15
N ALA A 156 6.62 -15.26 11.73
CA ALA A 156 6.90 -14.77 13.08
C ALA A 156 6.57 -15.82 14.16
N THR A 157 5.43 -16.49 14.06
CA THR A 157 5.07 -17.59 14.99
C THR A 157 6.12 -18.69 15.00
N LEU A 158 6.73 -19.00 13.84
CA LEU A 158 7.79 -20.00 13.74
C LEU A 158 9.08 -19.58 14.46
N THR A 159 9.45 -18.29 14.45
CA THR A 159 10.67 -17.81 15.13
C THR A 159 10.48 -17.74 16.65
N GLU A 160 9.26 -17.49 17.13
CA GLU A 160 8.92 -17.51 18.55
C GLU A 160 8.88 -18.93 19.13
N SER A 161 8.38 -19.91 18.37
CA SER A 161 8.35 -21.33 18.76
C SER A 161 9.74 -21.91 19.05
N GLU A 162 10.81 -21.33 18.50
CA GLU A 162 12.20 -21.75 18.78
C GLU A 162 12.67 -21.42 20.20
N LYS A 163 11.97 -20.54 20.93
CA LYS A 163 12.37 -20.03 22.24
C LYS A 163 11.61 -20.67 23.41
N GLY A 164 10.77 -21.68 23.18
CA GLY A 164 9.90 -22.27 24.22
C GLY A 164 9.74 -23.81 24.17
N PRO A 165 9.06 -24.41 25.17
CA PRO A 165 8.92 -25.87 25.33
C PRO A 165 7.94 -26.54 24.34
N GLY A 166 7.41 -25.81 23.35
CA GLY A 166 6.49 -26.27 22.30
C GLY A 166 7.15 -26.38 20.92
N ARG A 167 8.37 -26.91 20.86
CA ARG A 167 9.17 -26.94 19.63
C ARG A 167 8.50 -27.78 18.53
N LEU A 168 8.25 -27.14 17.39
CA LEU A 168 7.77 -27.77 16.16
C LEU A 168 8.75 -28.82 15.64
N PHE A 169 8.23 -29.92 15.07
CA PHE A 169 9.06 -30.89 14.36
C PHE A 169 9.76 -30.22 13.18
N LYS A 170 10.98 -30.67 12.86
CA LYS A 170 11.78 -30.07 11.77
C LYS A 170 11.05 -30.20 10.43
N GLU A 171 10.36 -31.31 10.23
CA GLU A 171 9.58 -31.63 9.04
C GLU A 171 8.39 -30.67 8.88
N ASP A 172 7.56 -30.53 9.92
CA ASP A 172 6.41 -29.61 9.96
C ASP A 172 6.84 -28.15 9.74
N LYS A 173 7.96 -27.74 10.35
CA LYS A 173 8.53 -26.40 10.13
C LYS A 173 8.94 -26.19 8.67
N ASN A 174 9.59 -27.18 8.06
CA ASN A 174 10.02 -27.09 6.66
C ASN A 174 8.83 -27.02 5.70
N ILE A 175 7.73 -27.74 6.00
CA ILE A 175 6.48 -27.67 5.23
C ILE A 175 5.93 -26.23 5.26
N ILE A 176 5.81 -25.63 6.45
CA ILE A 176 5.29 -24.26 6.58
C ILE A 176 6.19 -23.24 5.88
N LEU A 177 7.52 -23.32 6.09
CA LEU A 177 8.46 -22.39 5.46
C LEU A 177 8.41 -22.50 3.93
N THR A 178 8.35 -23.71 3.40
CA THR A 178 8.20 -23.96 1.96
C THR A 178 6.89 -23.36 1.44
N ALA A 179 5.79 -23.60 2.16
CA ALA A 179 4.48 -23.08 1.81
C ALA A 179 4.42 -21.53 1.82
N CYS A 180 5.06 -20.89 2.79
CA CYS A 180 5.19 -19.44 2.86
C CYS A 180 6.04 -18.90 1.71
N ARG A 181 7.21 -19.51 1.45
CA ARG A 181 8.12 -19.11 0.37
C ARG A 181 7.43 -19.13 -1.00
N ILE A 182 6.74 -20.23 -1.32
CA ILE A 182 6.02 -20.37 -2.59
C ILE A 182 5.00 -19.24 -2.78
N ARG A 183 4.28 -18.86 -1.73
CA ARG A 183 3.24 -17.82 -1.83
C ARG A 183 3.81 -16.41 -1.87
N SER A 184 4.92 -16.15 -1.19
CA SER A 184 5.66 -14.90 -1.36
C SER A 184 6.16 -14.75 -2.80
N GLU A 185 6.77 -15.80 -3.35
CA GLU A 185 7.24 -15.83 -4.74
C GLU A 185 6.09 -15.66 -5.75
N TRP A 186 4.94 -16.29 -5.49
CA TRP A 186 3.74 -16.12 -6.28
C TRP A 186 3.22 -14.67 -6.26
N LEU A 187 3.20 -14.02 -5.08
CA LEU A 187 2.80 -12.62 -4.96
C LEU A 187 3.71 -11.68 -5.76
N GLU A 188 5.01 -11.94 -5.77
CA GLU A 188 6.01 -11.14 -6.50
C GLU A 188 5.93 -11.33 -8.02
N THR A 189 5.66 -12.56 -8.47
CA THR A 189 5.64 -12.89 -9.91
C THR A 189 4.31 -12.57 -10.61
N GLN A 190 3.20 -12.48 -9.87
CA GLN A 190 1.85 -12.25 -10.41
C GLN A 190 1.30 -10.85 -10.11
N LEU A 191 2.16 -9.83 -10.18
CA LEU A 191 1.86 -8.45 -9.74
C LEU A 191 0.62 -7.83 -10.43
N GLU A 192 0.25 -8.25 -11.64
CA GLU A 192 -0.90 -7.67 -12.38
C GLU A 192 -1.82 -8.73 -13.02
N ALA A 193 -1.40 -10.00 -13.03
CA ALA A 193 -2.13 -11.07 -13.73
C ALA A 193 -3.08 -11.87 -12.82
N SER A 194 -2.92 -11.76 -11.50
CA SER A 194 -3.72 -12.52 -10.54
C SER A 194 -5.07 -11.85 -10.30
N SER A 195 -6.14 -12.63 -10.35
CA SER A 195 -7.47 -12.24 -9.90
C SER A 195 -7.56 -12.24 -8.37
N ILE A 196 -8.53 -11.49 -7.82
CA ILE A 196 -8.80 -11.49 -6.37
C ILE A 196 -9.14 -12.89 -5.83
N ASN A 197 -9.83 -13.70 -6.63
CA ASN A 197 -10.20 -15.07 -6.25
C ASN A 197 -8.97 -15.96 -6.11
N GLU A 198 -8.00 -15.88 -7.02
CA GLU A 198 -6.75 -16.63 -6.92
C GLU A 198 -5.97 -16.23 -5.66
N ILE A 199 -5.97 -14.94 -5.28
CA ILE A 199 -5.33 -14.49 -4.03
C ILE A 199 -6.01 -15.12 -2.81
N PHE A 200 -7.34 -15.17 -2.79
CA PHE A 200 -8.08 -15.82 -1.70
C PHE A 200 -7.81 -17.33 -1.65
N GLU A 201 -7.73 -18.00 -2.80
CA GLU A 201 -7.35 -19.41 -2.88
C GLU A 201 -5.93 -19.63 -2.34
N GLN A 202 -4.95 -18.81 -2.72
CA GLN A 202 -3.58 -18.91 -2.20
C GLN A 202 -3.54 -18.76 -0.67
N LYS A 203 -4.31 -17.81 -0.13
CA LYS A 203 -4.46 -17.62 1.32
C LYS A 203 -5.08 -18.84 1.99
N GLN A 204 -6.22 -19.33 1.48
CA GLN A 204 -6.91 -20.48 2.04
C GLN A 204 -6.02 -21.73 2.04
N GLN A 205 -5.33 -22.01 0.93
CA GLN A 205 -4.41 -23.13 0.86
C GLN A 205 -3.25 -23.00 1.87
N LEU A 206 -2.80 -21.78 2.21
CA LEU A 206 -1.80 -21.60 3.26
C LEU A 206 -2.40 -21.91 4.64
N GLU A 207 -3.62 -21.44 4.88
CA GLU A 207 -4.36 -21.69 6.12
C GLU A 207 -4.59 -23.19 6.34
N ASP A 208 -4.93 -23.93 5.29
CA ASP A 208 -5.15 -25.38 5.33
C ASP A 208 -3.87 -26.16 5.69
N ILE A 209 -2.71 -25.67 5.26
CA ILE A 209 -1.40 -26.26 5.61
C ILE A 209 -1.01 -25.91 7.04
N VAL A 210 -1.16 -24.63 7.42
CA VAL A 210 -0.62 -24.08 8.67
C VAL A 210 -1.48 -24.46 9.88
N THR A 211 -2.81 -24.40 9.75
CA THR A 211 -3.74 -24.55 10.88
C THR A 211 -3.64 -25.91 11.58
N PRO A 212 -3.60 -27.06 10.88
CA PRO A 212 -3.46 -28.37 11.54
C PRO A 212 -2.13 -28.51 12.27
N ILE A 213 -1.06 -27.95 11.72
CA ILE A 213 0.28 -28.00 12.29
C ILE A 213 0.35 -27.16 13.58
N PHE A 214 -0.16 -25.92 13.54
CA PHE A 214 -0.22 -25.07 14.73
C PHE A 214 -1.18 -25.61 15.80
N THR A 215 -2.28 -26.28 15.41
CA THR A 215 -3.18 -26.93 16.37
C THR A 215 -2.47 -28.06 17.12
N LYS A 216 -1.71 -28.90 16.42
CA LYS A 216 -0.88 -29.96 17.05
C LYS A 216 0.13 -29.39 18.05
N MET A 217 0.68 -28.21 17.76
CA MET A 217 1.60 -27.51 18.66
C MET A 217 0.90 -27.00 19.94
N ALA A 218 -0.34 -26.52 19.81
CA ALA A 218 -1.10 -25.94 20.94
C ALA A 218 -1.69 -26.99 21.89
N THR A 219 -1.89 -28.24 21.44
CA THR A 219 -2.42 -29.32 22.29
C THR A 219 -1.36 -29.88 23.25
N PRO A 220 -1.59 -29.90 24.58
CA PRO A 220 -0.68 -30.53 25.51
C PRO A 220 -0.55 -32.02 25.19
N ARG A 221 0.68 -32.53 25.08
CA ARG A 221 0.93 -33.96 24.94
C ARG A 221 0.42 -34.64 26.21
N LYS A 222 -0.65 -35.45 26.11
CA LYS A 222 -1.02 -36.38 27.18
C LYS A 222 0.14 -37.37 27.32
N PHE A 223 0.98 -37.20 28.34
CA PHE A 223 1.90 -38.26 28.76
C PHE A 223 1.05 -39.48 29.08
N GLY A 224 1.26 -40.56 28.33
CA GLY A 224 0.66 -41.85 28.63
C GLY A 224 1.14 -42.28 30.01
N ILE A 225 0.28 -42.14 31.02
CA ILE A 225 0.44 -42.85 32.27
C ILE A 225 0.26 -44.32 31.90
N LYS A 226 1.37 -45.05 31.76
CA LYS A 226 1.33 -46.51 31.85
C LYS A 226 0.73 -46.81 33.22
N SER A 227 -0.47 -47.36 33.23
CA SER A 227 -1.04 -47.98 34.42
C SER A 227 -0.28 -49.28 34.66
N ASP A 228 0.90 -49.18 35.26
CA ASP A 228 1.53 -50.30 35.95
C ASP A 228 0.89 -50.37 37.33
N LEU A 229 -0.11 -51.23 37.49
CA LEU A 229 -0.56 -51.73 38.78
C LEU A 229 -0.96 -53.20 38.61
N ASN A 230 -0.05 -54.04 39.11
CA ASN A 230 -0.25 -55.44 39.49
C ASN A 230 -1.36 -55.59 40.51
#